data_AF-A0A1I0L2A5-F1
#
_entry.id   AF-A0A1I0L2A5-F1
#
_cell.length_a   1.000
_cell.length_b   1.000
_cell.length_c   1.000
_cell.angle_alpha   90.00
_cell.angle_beta   90.00
_cell.angle_gamma   90.00
#
_symmetry.space_group_name_H-M   'P 1'
#
loop_
_entity.id
_entity.type
_entity.pdbx_description
1 polymer ?
#
loop_
_entity_poly.entity_id
_entity_poly.type
_entity_poly.pdbx_seq_one_letter_code
_entity_poly.pdbx_strand_id
1 'polypeptide(L)'
;MPWEEFCTLVSGLMPDTPLGSIVAIRAEPDRKVIKNFSRDQRRIYNAWRNRQAQEKLQDTEALDKQMKSMEAAFARMFGGGS
;
A
#
# COMPACT_ATOMS: atom_id res chain seq x y z
N MET A 1 -29.02 -3.34 3.08
CA MET A 1 -28.37 -4.10 4.16
C MET A 1 -29.10 -3.77 5.46
N PRO A 2 -29.64 -4.76 6.17
CA PRO A 2 -30.22 -4.58 7.51
C PRO A 2 -29.15 -4.15 8.52
N TRP A 3 -29.56 -3.41 9.55
CA TRP A 3 -28.66 -2.89 10.59
C TRP A 3 -27.90 -4.01 11.33
N GLU A 4 -28.57 -5.13 11.61
CA GLU A 4 -27.95 -6.27 12.28
C GLU A 4 -26.84 -6.93 11.45
N GLU A 5 -27.02 -7.00 10.13
CA GLU A 5 -26.02 -7.51 9.20
C GLU A 5 -24.78 -6.60 9.18
N PHE A 6 -24.99 -5.28 9.17
CA PHE A 6 -23.91 -4.30 9.29
C PHE A 6 -23.13 -4.46 10.60
N CYS A 7 -23.82 -4.52 11.74
CA CYS A 7 -23.18 -4.70 13.05
C CYS A 7 -22.37 -5.99 13.13
N THR A 8 -22.88 -7.08 12.53
CA THR A 8 -22.18 -8.37 12.46
C THR A 8 -20.91 -8.29 11.60
N LEU A 9 -20.94 -7.56 10.49
CA LEU A 9 -19.76 -7.39 9.64
C LEU A 9 -18.70 -6.49 10.31
N VAL A 10 -19.14 -5.41 10.96
CA VAL A 10 -18.24 -4.47 11.64
C VAL A 10 -17.56 -5.11 12.85
N SER A 11 -18.26 -5.98 13.60
CA SER A 11 -17.66 -6.69 14.73
C SER A 11 -16.47 -7.55 14.29
N GLY A 12 -16.49 -8.09 13.07
CA GLY A 12 -15.37 -8.83 12.48
C GLY A 12 -14.14 -7.99 12.12
N LEU A 13 -14.24 -6.65 12.13
CA LEU A 13 -13.13 -5.72 11.88
C LEU A 13 -12.55 -5.12 13.17
N MET A 14 -13.07 -5.52 14.33
CA MET A 14 -12.63 -4.99 15.63
C MET A 14 -11.15 -5.30 15.88
N PRO A 15 -10.41 -4.44 16.60
CA PRO A 15 -8.95 -4.57 16.78
C PRO A 15 -8.49 -5.88 17.45
N ASP A 16 -9.35 -6.46 18.27
CA ASP A 16 -9.13 -7.71 19.00
C ASP A 16 -9.40 -8.97 18.16
N THR A 17 -9.89 -8.80 16.94
CA THR A 17 -10.09 -9.92 16.01
C THR A 17 -8.83 -10.19 15.18
N PRO A 18 -8.62 -11.44 14.73
CA PRO A 18 -7.53 -11.76 13.80
C PRO A 18 -7.58 -10.94 12.50
N LEU A 19 -8.77 -10.68 11.96
CA LEU A 19 -8.94 -9.88 10.76
C LEU A 19 -8.62 -8.40 11.03
N GLY A 20 -9.14 -7.83 12.11
CA GLY A 20 -8.83 -6.45 12.52
C GLY A 20 -7.34 -6.22 12.74
N SER A 21 -6.63 -7.19 13.33
CA SER A 21 -5.17 -7.16 13.45
C SER A 21 -4.46 -7.10 12.09
N ILE A 22 -4.89 -7.93 11.11
CA ILE A 22 -4.33 -7.90 9.75
C ILE A 22 -4.60 -6.55 9.07
N VAL A 23 -5.83 -6.02 9.21
CA VAL A 23 -6.22 -4.73 8.63
C VAL A 23 -5.39 -3.60 9.24
N ALA A 24 -5.22 -3.58 10.55
CA ALA A 24 -4.39 -2.60 11.26
C ALA A 24 -2.94 -2.62 10.74
N ILE A 25 -2.33 -3.81 10.62
CA ILE A 25 -0.97 -3.96 10.08
C ILE A 25 -0.89 -3.40 8.65
N ARG A 26 -1.86 -3.70 7.78
CA ARG A 26 -1.85 -3.27 6.37
C ARG A 26 -2.10 -1.77 6.20
N ALA A 27 -2.91 -1.18 7.08
CA ALA A 27 -3.32 0.21 7.03
C ALA A 27 -2.37 1.17 7.75
N GLU A 28 -1.41 0.66 8.54
CA GLU A 28 -0.51 1.47 9.37
C GLU A 28 0.26 2.53 8.55
N PRO A 29 0.09 3.83 8.87
CA PRO A 29 0.82 4.91 8.21
C PRO A 29 2.10 5.36 8.94
N ASP A 30 2.22 5.13 10.25
CA ASP A 30 3.35 5.64 11.03
C ASP A 30 4.61 4.80 10.81
N ARG A 31 5.65 5.44 10.24
CA ARG A 31 6.95 4.82 10.01
C ARG A 31 7.62 4.35 11.30
N LYS A 32 7.40 5.02 12.44
CA LYS A 32 7.97 4.58 13.73
C LYS A 32 7.36 3.26 14.17
N VAL A 33 6.06 3.11 14.01
CA VAL A 33 5.34 1.87 14.29
C VAL A 33 5.81 0.76 13.35
N ILE A 34 5.85 1.02 12.04
CA ILE A 34 6.29 0.03 11.03
C ILE A 34 7.74 -0.43 11.28
N LYS A 35 8.63 0.47 11.73
CA LYS A 35 10.02 0.13 12.07
C LYS A 35 10.13 -0.89 13.21
N ASN A 36 9.16 -0.89 14.13
CA ASN A 36 9.12 -1.76 15.29
C ASN A 36 8.27 -3.02 15.07
N PHE A 37 7.73 -3.23 13.87
CA PHE A 37 6.99 -4.45 13.53
C PHE A 37 7.82 -5.72 13.78
N SER A 38 7.16 -6.73 14.33
CA SER A 38 7.68 -8.10 14.36
C SER A 38 7.92 -8.63 12.95
N ARG A 39 8.66 -9.74 12.84
CA ARG A 39 8.93 -10.39 11.55
C ARG A 39 7.63 -10.74 10.81
N ASP A 40 6.62 -11.24 11.52
CA ASP A 40 5.35 -11.62 10.92
C ASP A 40 4.50 -10.42 10.51
N GLN A 41 4.44 -9.37 11.35
CA GLN A 41 3.76 -8.12 10.99
C GLN A 41 4.38 -7.51 9.73
N ARG A 42 5.73 -7.47 9.67
CA ARG A 42 6.45 -6.97 8.51
C ARG A 42 6.21 -7.81 7.25
N ARG A 43 6.13 -9.14 7.38
CA ARG A 43 5.77 -10.03 6.28
C ARG A 43 4.39 -9.70 5.71
N ILE A 44 3.38 -9.53 6.57
CA ILE A 44 2.01 -9.18 6.16
C ILE A 44 1.98 -7.81 5.48
N TYR A 45 2.63 -6.81 6.09
CA TYR A 45 2.73 -5.45 5.54
C TYR A 45 3.37 -5.44 4.15
N ASN A 46 4.54 -6.06 4.01
CA ASN A 46 5.28 -6.10 2.74
C ASN A 46 4.53 -6.87 1.65
N ALA A 47 3.92 -8.01 1.98
CA ALA A 47 3.13 -8.77 1.03
C ALA A 47 1.97 -7.95 0.45
N TRP A 48 1.27 -7.19 1.30
CA TRP A 48 0.21 -6.28 0.87
C TRP A 48 0.74 -5.16 -0.03
N ARG A 49 1.84 -4.51 0.37
CA ARG A 49 2.48 -3.44 -0.42
C ARG A 49 2.97 -3.93 -1.78
N ASN A 50 3.54 -5.14 -1.84
CA ASN A 50 4.00 -5.75 -3.08
C ASN A 50 2.83 -6.05 -4.02
N ARG A 51 1.72 -6.59 -3.49
CA ARG A 51 0.50 -6.80 -4.27
C ARG A 51 -0.03 -5.49 -4.85
N GLN A 52 -0.13 -4.45 -4.03
CA GLN A 52 -0.58 -3.13 -4.47
C GLN A 52 0.35 -2.52 -5.53
N ALA A 53 1.66 -2.75 -5.42
CA ALA A 53 2.61 -2.32 -6.45
C ALA A 53 2.39 -3.09 -7.76
N GLN A 54 2.20 -4.41 -7.71
CA GLN A 54 1.92 -5.23 -8.90
C GLN A 54 0.62 -4.83 -9.59
N GLU A 55 -0.45 -4.52 -8.83
CA GLU A 55 -1.71 -4.01 -9.39
C GLU A 55 -1.49 -2.69 -10.14
N LYS A 56 -0.67 -1.77 -9.59
CA LYS A 56 -0.31 -0.52 -10.27
C LYS A 56 0.52 -0.72 -11.53
N LEU A 57 1.30 -1.80 -11.61
CA LEU A 57 2.07 -2.12 -12.82
C LEU A 57 1.19 -2.56 -14.00
N GLN A 58 -0.09 -2.86 -13.77
CA GLN A 58 -1.02 -3.22 -14.83
C GLN A 58 -1.56 -2.00 -15.59
N ASP A 59 -1.43 -0.80 -15.03
CA ASP A 59 -1.80 0.46 -15.69
C ASP A 59 -0.64 0.97 -16.56
N THR A 60 -0.57 0.44 -17.78
CA THR A 60 0.52 0.71 -18.73
C THR A 60 0.58 2.17 -19.17
N GLU A 61 -0.56 2.87 -19.23
CA GLU A 61 -0.61 4.28 -19.61
C GLU A 61 -0.04 5.16 -18.50
N ALA A 62 -0.43 4.92 -17.25
CA ALA A 62 0.15 5.61 -16.11
C ALA A 62 1.65 5.33 -15.98
N LEU A 63 2.08 4.10 -16.27
CA LEU A 63 3.50 3.73 -16.28
C LEU A 63 4.29 4.49 -17.36
N ASP A 64 3.81 4.52 -18.61
CA ASP A 64 4.49 5.23 -19.70
C ASP A 64 4.65 6.72 -19.38
N LYS A 65 3.60 7.34 -18.83
CA LYS A 65 3.65 8.74 -18.38
C LYS A 65 4.69 8.95 -17.28
N GLN A 66 4.78 8.03 -16.32
CA GLN A 66 5.81 8.08 -15.28
C GLN A 66 7.22 7.90 -15.86
N MET A 67 7.42 6.97 -16.79
CA MET A 67 8.70 6.75 -17.45
C MET A 67 9.16 7.99 -18.22
N LYS A 68 8.29 8.61 -19.02
CA LYS A 68 8.60 9.88 -19.72
C LYS A 68 8.96 11.01 -18.75
N SER A 69 8.27 11.10 -17.62
CA SER A 69 8.60 12.10 -16.60
C SER A 69 9.98 11.85 -15.98
N MET A 70 10.35 10.59 -15.79
CA MET A 70 11.65 10.18 -15.27
C MET A 70 12.78 10.42 -16.28
N GLU A 71 12.56 10.10 -17.55
CA GLU A 71 13.48 10.43 -18.66
C GLU A 71 13.76 11.93 -18.73
N ALA A 72 12.71 12.75 -18.70
CA ALA A 72 12.85 14.21 -18.72
C ALA A 72 13.62 14.74 -17.49
N ALA A 73 13.39 14.16 -16.31
CA ALA A 73 14.13 14.52 -15.10
C ALA A 73 15.62 14.17 -15.21
N PHE A 74 15.96 12.99 -15.73
CA PHE A 74 17.36 12.60 -15.95
C PHE A 74 18.03 13.45 -17.04
N ALA A 75 17.35 13.72 -18.15
CA ALA A 75 17.86 14.60 -19.20
C ALA A 75 18.22 15.99 -18.64
N ARG A 76 17.35 16.57 -17.80
CA ARG A 76 17.63 17.85 -17.12
C ARG A 76 18.81 17.78 -16.17
N MET A 77 18.95 16.68 -15.42
CA MET A 77 20.02 16.52 -14.44
C MET A 77 21.42 16.36 -15.09
N PHE A 78 21.48 15.78 -16.29
CA PHE A 78 22.73 15.50 -17.01
C PHE A 78 22.97 16.40 -18.23
N GLY A 79 22.28 17.55 -18.31
CA GLY A 79 22.58 18.59 -19.30
C GLY A 79 21.97 18.38 -20.70
N GLY A 80 21.06 17.42 -20.87
CA GLY A 80 20.28 17.19 -22.10
C GLY A 80 19.10 18.15 -22.29
N GLY A 81 19.05 19.26 -21.55
CA GLY A 81 18.07 20.33 -21.71
C GLY A 81 18.73 21.56 -22.33
N SER A 82 18.86 21.58 -23.64
CA SER A 82 19.14 22.76 -24.48
C SER A 82 18.32 22.64 -25.75
#